data_AF-A0A5J6J4Q4-F1
#
_entry.id   AF-A0A5J6J4Q4-F1
#
_cell.length_a   1.000
_cell.length_b   1.000
_cell.length_c   1.000
_cell.angle_alpha   90.00
_cell.angle_beta   90.00
_cell.angle_gamma   90.00
#
_symmetry.space_group_name_H-M   'P 1'
#
loop_
_entity.id
_entity.type
_entity.pdbx_description
1 polymer ?
#
loop_
_entity_poly.entity_id
_entity_poly.type
_entity_poly.pdbx_seq_one_letter_code
_entity_poly.pdbx_strand_id
1 'polypeptide(L)'
;MDAEREARIAEVAVKARPLWAEHRDSGVLQEFLKEIGCDSVDAVMVTRQVVKCSLGEAQEMFLTAPCRATELAAHNALMDALERSQGAT
;
A
#
# COMPACT_ATOMS: atom_id res chain seq x y z
N MET A 1 -14.79 7.03 -2.86
CA MET A 1 -14.53 6.53 -1.51
C MET A 1 -15.59 7.16 -0.62
N ASP A 2 -16.13 6.47 0.37
CA ASP A 2 -17.02 7.12 1.34
C ASP A 2 -16.23 7.93 2.37
N ALA A 3 -16.90 8.89 3.01
CA ALA A 3 -16.29 9.83 3.94
C ALA A 3 -15.70 9.15 5.20
N GLU A 4 -16.29 8.04 5.63
CA GLU A 4 -15.79 7.31 6.80
C GLU A 4 -14.45 6.65 6.50
N ARG A 5 -14.30 6.04 5.32
CA ARG A 5 -13.03 5.46 4.88
C ARG A 5 -11.96 6.54 4.66
N GLU A 6 -12.33 7.69 4.13
CA GLU A 6 -11.41 8.83 3.99
C GLU A 6 -10.92 9.34 5.36
N ALA A 7 -11.81 9.45 6.34
CA ALA A 7 -11.46 9.85 7.70
C ALA A 7 -10.49 8.85 8.36
N ARG A 8 -10.75 7.54 8.22
CA ARG A 8 -9.84 6.50 8.75
C ARG A 8 -8.45 6.58 8.11
N ILE A 9 -8.36 6.73 6.79
CA ILE A 9 -7.08 6.89 6.09
C ILE A 9 -6.33 8.13 6.58
N ALA A 10 -7.03 9.26 6.74
CA ALA A 10 -6.42 10.48 7.22
C ALA A 10 -5.90 10.34 8.67
N GLU A 11 -6.65 9.67 9.54
CA GLU A 11 -6.24 9.40 10.92
C GLU A 11 -4.97 8.53 10.96
N VAL A 12 -4.95 7.44 10.19
CA VAL A 12 -3.78 6.56 10.12
C VAL A 12 -2.58 7.29 9.52
N ALA A 13 -2.78 8.13 8.48
CA ALA A 13 -1.72 8.94 7.90
C ALA A 13 -1.12 9.92 8.91
N VAL A 14 -1.92 10.49 9.83
CA VAL A 14 -1.40 11.34 10.91
C VAL A 14 -0.47 10.55 11.83
N LYS A 15 -0.84 9.31 12.19
CA LYS A 15 -0.01 8.42 13.03
C LYS A 15 1.28 7.98 12.36
N ALA A 16 1.25 7.75 11.04
CA ALA A 16 2.40 7.28 10.26
C ALA A 16 3.40 8.39 9.87
N ARG A 17 2.99 9.67 9.86
CA ARG A 17 3.83 10.80 9.46
C ARG A 17 5.14 10.94 10.25
N PRO A 18 5.15 10.84 11.60
CA PRO A 18 6.39 10.92 12.38
C PRO A 18 7.36 9.79 12.02
N LEU A 19 6.86 8.56 11.89
CA LEU A 19 7.65 7.39 11.50
C LEU A 19 8.32 7.59 10.14
N TRP A 20 7.57 8.09 9.15
CA TRP A 20 8.13 8.41 7.84
C TRP A 20 9.14 9.56 7.90
N ALA A 21 8.90 10.58 8.73
CA ALA A 21 9.83 11.70 8.88
C ALA A 21 11.17 11.26 9.48
N GLU A 22 11.15 10.29 10.41
CA GLU A 22 12.33 9.75 11.08
C GLU A 22 13.11 8.76 10.21
N HIS A 23 12.44 7.76 9.64
CA HIS A 23 13.12 6.65 8.97
C HIS A 23 13.29 6.85 7.46
N ARG A 24 12.35 7.55 6.81
CA ARG A 24 12.28 7.66 5.33
C ARG A 24 12.39 6.31 4.60
N ASP A 25 11.92 5.25 5.26
CA ASP A 25 12.00 3.88 4.79
C ASP A 25 10.58 3.33 4.54
N SER A 26 10.34 2.84 3.33
CA SER A 26 9.03 2.33 2.94
C SER A 26 8.72 0.97 3.57
N GLY A 27 9.71 0.13 3.81
CA GLY A 27 9.55 -1.15 4.51
C GLY A 27 9.08 -0.94 5.94
N VAL A 28 9.75 -0.05 6.68
CA VAL A 28 9.36 0.33 8.05
C VAL A 28 7.95 0.92 8.09
N LEU A 29 7.60 1.76 7.11
CA LEU A 29 6.24 2.30 7.00
C LEU A 29 5.21 1.18 6.75
N GLN A 30 5.48 0.23 5.85
CA GLN A 30 4.55 -0.86 5.57
C GLN A 30 4.40 -1.83 6.74
N GLU A 31 5.47 -2.10 7.48
CA GLU A 31 5.44 -2.89 8.72
C GLU A 31 4.53 -2.25 9.76
N PHE A 32 4.72 -0.96 10.05
CA PHE A 32 3.85 -0.22 10.95
C PHE A 32 2.37 -0.28 10.53
N LEU A 33 2.08 -0.05 9.24
CA LEU A 33 0.71 -0.12 8.73
C LEU A 33 0.10 -1.51 8.92
N LYS A 34 0.89 -2.57 8.68
CA LYS A 34 0.44 -3.95 8.88
C LYS A 34 0.18 -4.26 10.35
N GLU A 35 1.04 -3.80 11.26
CA GLU A 35 0.90 -4.02 12.70
C GLU A 35 -0.41 -3.43 13.27
N ILE A 36 -0.86 -2.30 12.72
CA ILE A 36 -2.13 -1.66 13.13
C ILE A 36 -3.33 -2.12 12.30
N GLY A 37 -3.17 -3.15 11.46
CA GLY A 37 -4.23 -3.71 10.61
C GLY A 37 -4.67 -2.81 9.45
N CYS A 38 -3.81 -1.88 9.03
CA CYS A 38 -4.00 -1.10 7.81
C CYS A 38 -3.42 -1.89 6.62
N ASP A 39 -4.31 -2.47 5.82
CA ASP A 39 -3.96 -3.41 4.75
C ASP A 39 -4.54 -3.00 3.39
N SER A 40 -4.14 -3.72 2.34
CA SER A 40 -4.71 -3.62 1.00
C SER A 40 -4.71 -2.16 0.49
N VAL A 41 -5.81 -1.72 -0.13
CA VAL A 41 -5.92 -0.37 -0.72
C VAL A 41 -5.82 0.74 0.33
N ASP A 42 -6.25 0.52 1.58
CA ASP A 42 -6.16 1.53 2.64
C ASP A 42 -4.70 1.85 2.94
N ALA A 43 -3.85 0.82 3.05
CA ALA A 43 -2.41 0.96 3.25
C ALA A 43 -1.76 1.77 2.11
N VAL A 44 -2.09 1.45 0.85
CA VAL A 44 -1.58 2.19 -0.33
C VAL A 44 -1.99 3.67 -0.26
N MET A 45 -3.24 3.96 0.12
CA MET A 45 -3.73 5.35 0.20
C MET A 45 -3.08 6.13 1.35
N VAL A 46 -2.86 5.47 2.50
CA VAL A 46 -2.09 6.06 3.60
C VAL A 46 -0.66 6.33 3.17
N THR A 47 0.02 5.37 2.55
CA THR A 47 1.39 5.53 2.03
C THR A 47 1.47 6.71 1.08
N ARG A 48 0.55 6.81 0.12
CA ARG A 48 0.47 7.93 -0.81
C ARG A 48 0.37 9.27 -0.09
N GLN A 49 -0.49 9.37 0.93
CA GLN A 49 -0.70 10.61 1.67
C GLN A 49 0.50 11.00 2.55
N VAL A 50 1.14 10.02 3.17
CA VAL A 50 2.30 10.21 4.06
C VAL A 50 3.54 10.60 3.24
N VAL A 51 3.81 9.87 2.16
CA VAL A 51 4.99 10.04 1.31
C VAL A 51 4.81 11.19 0.31
N LYS A 52 3.56 11.57 0.00
CA LYS A 52 3.18 12.57 -1.01
C LYS A 52 3.65 12.19 -2.42
N CYS A 53 3.47 10.92 -2.78
CA CYS A 53 3.83 10.38 -4.08
C CYS A 53 2.61 10.12 -4.98
N SER A 54 2.85 9.60 -6.18
CA SER A 54 1.81 9.09 -7.06
C SER A 54 1.19 7.80 -6.50
N LEU A 55 0.05 7.40 -7.07
CA LEU A 55 -0.58 6.12 -6.71
C LEU A 55 0.30 4.92 -7.10
N GLY A 56 0.96 4.98 -8.26
CA GLY A 56 1.85 3.92 -8.73
C GLY A 56 3.04 3.72 -7.81
N GLU A 57 3.69 4.81 -7.40
CA GLU A 57 4.81 4.75 -6.43
C GLU A 57 4.35 4.21 -5.07
N ALA A 58 3.17 4.62 -4.59
CA ALA A 58 2.63 4.09 -3.33
C ALA A 58 2.31 2.59 -3.42
N GLN A 59 1.78 2.15 -4.55
CA GLN A 59 1.50 0.73 -4.81
C GLN A 59 2.80 -0.08 -4.91
N GLU A 60 3.82 0.45 -5.57
CA GLU A 60 5.15 -0.16 -5.64
C GLU A 60 5.75 -0.32 -4.23
N MET A 61 5.74 0.74 -3.42
CA MET A 61 6.23 0.69 -2.03
C MET A 61 5.46 -0.33 -1.18
N PHE A 62 4.15 -0.48 -1.40
CA PHE A 62 3.34 -1.49 -0.73
C PHE A 62 3.73 -2.90 -1.19
N LEU A 63 3.70 -3.18 -2.51
CA LEU A 63 3.89 -4.53 -3.04
C LEU A 63 5.32 -5.05 -2.87
N THR A 64 6.32 -4.16 -2.83
CA THR A 64 7.73 -4.54 -2.70
C THR A 64 8.23 -4.62 -1.26
N ALA A 65 7.39 -4.24 -0.28
CA ALA A 65 7.77 -4.37 1.13
C ALA A 65 7.84 -5.85 1.56
N PRO A 66 8.88 -6.28 2.30
CA PRO A 66 9.03 -7.68 2.72
C PRO A 66 7.82 -8.23 3.48
N CYS A 67 7.17 -7.39 4.30
CA CYS A 67 5.99 -7.78 5.06
C CYS A 67 4.72 -7.99 4.20
N ARG A 68 4.76 -7.66 2.90
CA ARG A 68 3.63 -7.74 1.94
C ARG A 68 3.78 -8.84 0.89
N ALA A 69 4.64 -9.83 1.15
CA ALA A 69 4.92 -10.90 0.19
C ALA A 69 3.67 -11.68 -0.27
N THR A 70 2.67 -11.84 0.60
CA THR A 70 1.41 -12.52 0.24
C THR A 70 0.60 -11.69 -0.75
N GLU A 71 0.51 -10.39 -0.53
CA GLU A 71 -0.18 -9.45 -1.41
C GLU A 71 0.54 -9.32 -2.76
N LEU A 72 1.88 -9.34 -2.77
CA LEU A 72 2.66 -9.39 -4.01
C LEU A 72 2.39 -10.67 -4.81
N ALA A 73 2.37 -11.83 -4.15
CA ALA A 73 2.07 -13.10 -4.82
C ALA A 73 0.66 -13.10 -5.43
N ALA A 74 -0.34 -12.57 -4.70
CA ALA A 74 -1.70 -12.45 -5.20
C ALA A 74 -1.80 -11.47 -6.38
N HIS A 75 -1.11 -10.33 -6.31
CA HIS A 75 -1.02 -9.38 -7.42
C HIS A 75 -0.43 -10.03 -8.68
N ASN A 76 0.70 -10.71 -8.55
CA ASN A 76 1.36 -11.34 -9.71
C ASN A 76 0.49 -12.45 -10.31
N ALA A 77 -0.12 -13.30 -9.47
CA ALA A 77 -1.03 -14.34 -9.96
C ALA A 77 -2.24 -13.76 -10.71
N LEU A 78 -2.76 -12.61 -10.28
CA LEU A 78 -3.80 -11.88 -10.99
C LEU A 78 -3.30 -11.35 -12.34
N MET A 79 -2.14 -10.68 -12.36
CA MET A 79 -1.55 -10.17 -13.61
C MET A 79 -1.29 -11.28 -14.63
N ASP A 80 -0.72 -12.40 -14.19
CA ASP A 80 -0.50 -13.60 -15.02
C ASP A 80 -1.81 -14.17 -15.59
N ALA A 81 -2.92 -14.08 -14.85
CA ALA A 81 -4.23 -14.48 -15.33
C ALA A 81 -4.79 -13.50 -16.37
N LEU A 82 -4.63 -12.20 -16.16
CA LEU A 82 -5.05 -11.18 -17.14
C LEU A 82 -4.26 -11.34 -18.45
N GLU A 83 -2.94 -11.48 -18.39
CA GLU A 83 -2.10 -11.66 -19.58
C GLU A 83 -2.52 -12.88 -20.39
N ARG A 84 -2.76 -14.01 -19.73
CA ARG A 84 -3.26 -15.23 -20.40
C ARG A 84 -4.63 -15.03 -21.04
N SER A 85 -5.52 -14.27 -20.42
CA SER A 85 -6.85 -13.99 -21.01
C SER A 85 -6.77 -13.09 -22.25
N GLN A 86 -5.77 -12.21 -22.32
CA GLN A 86 -5.58 -11.27 -23.43
C GLN A 86 -4.83 -11.91 -24.61
N GLY A 87 -3.97 -12.90 -24.35
CA GLY A 87 -3.28 -13.68 -25.38
C GLY A 87 -4.13 -14.80 -26.02
N ALA A 88 -5.38 -15.00 -25.60
CA ALA A 88 -6.27 -16.04 -26.09
C ALA A 88 -7.15 -15.60 -27.29
N THR A 89 -6.69 -14.63 -28.08
CA THR A 89 -7.32 -14.18 -29.34
C THR A 89 -6.52 -14.64 -30.54
#